data_AF-T5ALE0-F1
#
_entry.id   AF-T5ALE0-F1
#
_cell.length_a   1.000
_cell.length_b   1.000
_cell.length_c   1.000
_cell.angle_alpha   90.00
_cell.angle_beta   90.00
_cell.angle_gamma   90.00
#
_symmetry.space_group_name_H-M   'P 1'
#
loop_
_entity.id
_entity.type
_entity.pdbx_description
1 polymer ?
#
loop_
_entity_poly.entity_id
_entity_poly.type
_entity_poly.pdbx_seq_one_letter_code
_entity_poly.pdbx_strand_id
1 'polypeptide(L)'
;MPVDYSKWDALELSDDSDVEVHPNVDKRSFIRAKQHQIHQERLQRKHNIETLKYERAINDGLMKRISALLASLKAHASEAATRNPGEMAFKAVMESAGDAKDDQPPPPPEGVHSGDREQPTYSKMMAVLLDQVNKALDEKKPEDRYVAMIREIQEHEDKVKTLQSDLMVKLDDLEKEDKKKITSADIHTGFDSSHVNKANPSGESTQVELLNPQFSTSSAAPAAANEEVEASPEAKQFAQIKANDFAKSLDFLSRRPHILTERETDGLLVLAFDAALERKDDESRQYVHQALLLQYCRALGKDGVNLFFKRITTKGHQAQEVFYKDVQETTMKIRNRSREILAERAQEAESGGGVEQIQLHAVEPGTVIQVQVPPADSV
;
A
#
# COMPACT_ATOMS: atom_id res chain seq x y z
N MET A 1 13.26 36.63 -21.97
CA MET A 1 13.21 36.84 -20.50
C MET A 1 13.91 35.65 -19.86
N PRO A 2 14.77 35.84 -18.85
CA PRO A 2 15.32 34.72 -18.08
C PRO A 2 14.18 33.95 -17.40
N VAL A 3 14.31 32.63 -17.31
CA VAL A 3 13.38 31.79 -16.55
C VAL A 3 13.68 32.00 -15.06
N ASP A 4 12.67 32.34 -14.27
CA ASP A 4 12.80 32.56 -12.82
C ASP A 4 12.50 31.28 -12.04
N TYR A 5 13.43 30.90 -11.16
CA TYR A 5 13.38 29.73 -10.30
C TYR A 5 13.35 30.08 -8.80
N SER A 6 13.19 31.37 -8.46
CA SER A 6 13.18 31.92 -7.09
C SER A 6 12.18 31.25 -6.15
N LYS A 7 11.13 30.62 -6.68
CA LYS A 7 10.18 29.81 -5.91
C LYS A 7 10.87 28.75 -5.05
N TRP A 8 11.93 28.11 -5.56
CA TRP A 8 12.60 27.00 -4.87
C TRP A 8 13.64 27.47 -3.85
N ASP A 9 14.01 28.75 -3.82
CA ASP A 9 14.88 29.32 -2.79
C ASP A 9 14.19 29.36 -1.40
N ALA A 10 12.87 29.20 -1.37
CA ALA A 10 12.04 29.22 -0.17
C ALA A 10 11.89 27.85 0.51
N LEU A 11 12.53 26.78 0.02
CA LEU A 11 12.38 25.44 0.60
C LEU A 11 12.97 25.36 2.02
N GLU A 12 12.22 24.78 2.96
CA GLU A 12 12.68 24.53 4.33
C GLU A 12 12.71 23.02 4.63
N LEU A 13 13.90 22.44 4.50
CA LEU A 13 14.19 21.04 4.82
C LEU A 13 14.54 20.91 6.30
N SER A 14 13.73 20.15 7.04
CA SER A 14 13.96 19.91 8.47
C SER A 14 15.04 18.85 8.73
N ASP A 15 15.26 17.93 7.79
CA ASP A 15 16.26 16.86 7.85
C ASP A 15 17.32 17.06 6.76
N ASP A 16 18.00 18.21 6.82
CA ASP A 16 19.05 18.55 5.86
C ASP A 16 20.37 17.87 6.26
N SER A 17 20.72 16.79 5.55
CA SER A 17 21.97 16.05 5.75
C SER A 17 23.21 16.81 5.30
N ASP A 18 23.06 17.86 4.51
CA ASP A 18 24.18 18.60 3.90
C ASP A 18 24.57 19.83 4.72
N VAL A 19 23.92 20.04 5.86
CA VAL A 19 24.22 21.16 6.75
C VAL A 19 25.70 21.10 7.19
N GLU A 20 26.42 22.18 6.89
CA GLU A 20 27.80 22.37 7.35
C GLU A 20 27.76 22.74 8.82
N VAL A 21 28.39 21.90 9.65
CA VAL A 21 28.50 22.12 11.09
C VAL A 21 29.96 22.28 11.45
N HIS A 22 30.23 23.07 12.49
CA HIS A 22 31.58 23.23 13.01
C HIS A 22 32.20 21.86 13.38
N PRO A 23 33.49 21.62 13.14
CA PRO A 23 34.16 20.33 13.40
C PRO A 23 33.99 19.74 14.82
N ASN A 24 33.66 20.57 15.80
CA ASN A 24 33.46 20.18 17.20
C ASN A 24 32.01 19.85 17.57
N VAL A 25 31.07 19.97 16.63
CA VAL A 25 29.65 19.71 16.87
C VAL A 25 29.26 18.40 16.19
N ASP A 26 28.61 17.52 16.93
CA ASP A 26 28.06 16.30 16.34
C ASP A 26 26.90 16.65 15.39
N LYS A 27 27.12 16.36 14.11
CA LYS A 27 26.18 16.65 13.02
C LYS A 27 24.81 16.01 13.26
N ARG A 28 24.75 14.79 13.83
CA ARG A 28 23.48 14.06 14.00
C ARG A 28 22.59 14.69 15.08
N SER A 29 23.17 15.01 16.23
CA SER A 29 22.43 15.69 17.30
C SER A 29 22.05 17.11 16.91
N PHE A 30 22.92 17.82 16.18
CA PHE A 30 22.61 19.15 15.64
C PHE A 30 21.42 19.14 14.69
N ILE A 31 21.39 18.23 13.70
CA ILE A 31 20.26 18.11 12.75
C ILE A 31 18.96 17.83 13.51
N ARG A 32 18.96 16.91 14.49
CA ARG A 32 17.77 16.60 15.29
C ARG A 32 17.31 17.79 16.13
N ALA A 33 18.24 18.53 16.74
CA ALA A 33 17.90 19.72 17.52
C ALA A 33 17.30 20.81 16.63
N LYS A 34 17.89 21.04 15.44
CA LYS A 34 17.39 21.99 14.44
C LYS A 34 16.02 21.58 13.91
N GLN A 35 15.81 20.30 13.62
CA GLN A 35 14.52 19.74 13.25
C GLN A 35 13.46 20.05 14.32
N HIS A 36 13.77 19.74 15.59
CA HIS A 36 12.85 19.99 16.69
C HIS A 36 12.53 21.48 16.85
N GLN A 37 13.55 22.35 16.77
CA GLN A 37 13.36 23.80 16.80
C GLN A 37 12.41 24.27 15.68
N ILE A 38 12.66 23.85 14.43
CA ILE A 38 11.81 24.21 13.29
C ILE A 38 10.37 23.73 13.51
N HIS A 39 10.17 22.50 13.99
CA HIS A 39 8.82 22.00 14.30
C HIS A 39 8.16 22.78 15.43
N GLN A 40 8.88 23.12 16.50
CA GLN A 40 8.37 23.94 17.60
C GLN A 40 7.95 25.33 17.13
N GLU A 41 8.81 26.01 16.37
CA GLU A 41 8.51 27.33 15.81
C GLU A 41 7.30 27.29 14.87
N ARG A 42 7.18 26.25 14.04
CA ARG A 42 6.01 26.04 13.17
C ARG A 42 4.73 25.81 13.98
N LEU A 43 4.78 24.94 14.99
CA LEU A 43 3.63 24.67 15.85
C LEU A 43 3.21 25.93 16.60
N GLN A 44 4.16 26.68 17.15
CA GLN A 44 3.89 27.94 17.83
C GLN A 44 3.29 28.98 16.88
N ARG A 45 3.81 29.10 15.65
CA ARG A 45 3.24 30.01 14.63
C ARG A 45 1.82 29.62 14.26
N LYS A 46 1.55 28.34 13.98
CA LYS A 46 0.19 27.85 13.68
C LYS A 46 -0.78 28.11 14.83
N HIS A 47 -0.36 27.78 16.05
CA HIS A 47 -1.14 28.04 17.26
C HIS A 47 -1.44 29.53 17.45
N ASN A 48 -0.47 30.42 17.21
CA ASN A 48 -0.68 31.86 17.27
C ASN A 48 -1.67 32.34 16.18
N ILE A 49 -1.55 31.85 14.96
CA ILE A 49 -2.47 32.18 13.85
C ILE A 49 -3.89 31.76 14.19
N GLU A 50 -4.08 30.54 14.69
CA GLU A 50 -5.38 30.02 15.10
C GLU A 50 -5.97 30.79 16.28
N THR A 51 -5.14 31.15 17.26
CA THR A 51 -5.54 31.96 18.42
C THR A 51 -6.01 33.35 17.97
N LEU A 52 -5.25 34.03 17.11
CA LEU A 52 -5.62 35.35 16.58
C LEU A 52 -6.89 35.28 15.71
N LYS A 53 -7.03 34.25 14.87
CA LYS A 53 -8.26 34.03 14.08
C LYS A 53 -9.48 33.86 14.98
N TYR A 54 -9.29 33.14 16.08
CA TYR A 54 -10.34 32.92 17.07
C TYR A 54 -10.70 34.20 17.83
N GLU A 55 -9.70 34.93 18.34
CA GLU A 55 -9.88 36.23 18.99
C GLU A 55 -10.58 37.24 18.07
N ARG A 56 -10.22 37.26 16.79
CA ARG A 56 -10.87 38.09 15.77
C ARG A 56 -12.37 37.80 15.70
N ALA A 57 -12.75 36.52 15.65
CA ALA A 57 -14.15 36.12 15.57
C ALA A 57 -14.95 36.55 16.82
N ILE A 58 -14.34 36.44 18.02
CA ILE A 58 -14.94 36.95 19.26
C ILE A 58 -15.09 38.47 19.21
N ASN A 59 -14.01 39.19 18.88
CA ASN A 59 -14.02 40.64 18.83
C ASN A 59 -15.03 41.17 17.82
N ASP A 60 -15.20 40.53 16.66
CA ASP A 60 -16.23 40.87 15.67
C ASP A 60 -17.64 40.71 16.26
N GLY A 61 -17.89 39.65 17.03
CA GLY A 61 -19.16 39.42 17.72
C GLY A 61 -19.44 40.44 18.83
N LEU A 62 -18.41 40.82 19.59
CA LEU A 62 -18.49 41.83 20.65
C LEU A 62 -18.71 43.23 20.05
N MET A 63 -18.00 43.56 18.96
CA MET A 63 -18.16 44.82 18.21
C MET A 63 -19.58 45.02 17.67
N LYS A 64 -20.20 43.96 17.14
CA LYS A 64 -21.61 44.00 16.70
C LYS A 64 -22.56 44.36 17.84
N ARG A 65 -22.33 43.86 19.05
CA ARG A 65 -23.15 44.18 20.23
C ARG A 65 -22.91 45.57 20.76
N ILE A 66 -21.66 46.02 20.84
CA ILE A 66 -21.33 47.39 21.26
C ILE A 66 -21.98 48.39 20.30
N SER A 67 -21.85 48.17 18.98
CA SER A 67 -22.44 49.06 17.97
C SER A 67 -23.98 49.04 18.01
N ALA A 68 -24.60 47.88 18.26
CA ALA A 68 -26.05 47.78 18.45
C ALA A 68 -26.53 48.55 19.71
N LEU A 69 -25.81 48.41 20.83
CA LEU A 69 -26.08 49.14 22.07
C LEU A 69 -25.90 50.65 21.86
N LEU A 70 -24.84 51.07 21.17
CA LEU A 70 -24.61 52.47 20.87
C LEU A 70 -25.72 53.04 19.97
N ALA A 71 -26.17 52.26 18.98
CA ALA A 71 -27.31 52.64 18.13
C ALA A 71 -28.62 52.78 18.94
N SER A 72 -28.91 51.86 19.86
CA SER A 72 -30.10 51.95 20.72
C SER A 72 -30.03 53.14 21.68
N LEU A 73 -28.87 53.40 22.30
CA LEU A 73 -28.67 54.58 23.15
C LEU A 73 -28.81 55.89 22.36
N LYS A 74 -28.30 55.96 21.12
CA LYS A 74 -28.47 57.15 20.27
C LYS A 74 -29.93 57.37 19.86
N ALA A 75 -30.67 56.30 19.58
CA ALA A 75 -32.10 56.39 19.24
C ALA A 75 -32.94 56.89 20.41
N HIS A 76 -32.62 56.46 21.63
CA HIS A 76 -33.32 56.87 22.85
C HIS A 76 -32.82 58.20 23.44
N ALA A 77 -31.85 58.87 22.83
CA ALA A 77 -31.24 60.09 23.36
C ALA A 77 -32.22 61.26 23.49
N SER A 78 -33.15 61.43 22.55
CA SER A 78 -34.20 62.46 22.64
C SER A 78 -35.23 62.16 23.72
N GLU A 79 -35.53 60.88 23.96
CA GLU A 79 -36.45 60.45 25.02
C GLU A 79 -35.80 60.53 26.41
N ALA A 80 -34.50 60.25 26.51
CA ALA A 80 -33.72 60.39 27.74
C ALA A 80 -33.63 61.84 28.26
N ALA A 81 -33.83 62.84 27.39
CA ALA A 81 -33.93 64.25 27.80
C ALA A 81 -35.28 64.61 28.44
N THR A 82 -36.31 63.76 28.26
CA THR A 82 -37.69 64.00 28.74
C THR A 82 -38.15 63.01 29.82
N ARG A 83 -37.58 61.80 29.86
CA ARG A 83 -37.82 60.75 30.87
C ARG A 83 -36.58 60.53 31.75
N ASN A 84 -36.67 59.61 32.72
CA ASN A 84 -35.54 59.24 33.57
C ASN A 84 -34.40 58.63 32.72
N PRO A 85 -33.19 59.23 32.70
CA PRO A 85 -32.07 58.76 31.89
C PRO A 85 -31.64 57.32 32.21
N GLY A 86 -31.78 56.89 33.47
CA GLY A 86 -31.41 55.53 33.90
C GLY A 86 -32.35 54.45 33.35
N GLU A 87 -33.65 54.76 33.24
CA GLU A 87 -34.64 53.84 32.68
C GLU A 87 -34.43 53.65 31.17
N MET A 88 -34.11 54.74 30.46
CA MET A 88 -33.82 54.69 29.03
C MET A 88 -32.50 53.96 28.72
N ALA A 89 -31.47 54.12 29.56
CA ALA A 89 -30.24 53.36 29.44
C ALA A 89 -30.47 51.85 29.67
N PHE A 90 -31.27 51.49 30.68
CA PHE A 90 -31.61 50.10 30.95
C PHE A 90 -32.42 49.47 29.79
N LYS A 91 -33.39 50.19 29.25
CA LYS A 91 -34.17 49.77 28.08
C LYS A 91 -33.27 49.54 26.86
N ALA A 92 -32.35 50.47 26.58
CA ALA A 92 -31.40 50.37 25.48
C ALA A 92 -30.48 49.13 25.60
N VAL A 93 -30.02 48.83 26.82
CA VAL A 93 -29.23 47.62 27.11
C VAL A 93 -30.04 46.36 26.86
N MET A 94 -31.29 46.31 27.33
CA MET A 94 -32.17 45.15 27.14
C MET A 94 -32.49 44.89 25.66
N GLU A 95 -32.76 45.94 24.89
CA GLU A 95 -32.99 45.84 23.44
C GLU A 95 -31.74 45.40 22.67
N SER A 96 -30.54 45.74 23.19
CA SER A 96 -29.26 45.39 22.57
C SER A 96 -28.70 44.02 22.95
N ALA A 97 -29.29 43.35 23.96
CA ALA A 97 -28.79 42.09 24.49
C ALA A 97 -28.82 40.93 23.48
N GLY A 98 -29.62 41.05 22.41
CA GLY A 98 -29.71 40.06 21.33
C GLY A 98 -30.35 38.74 21.77
N ASP A 99 -30.35 37.76 20.86
CA ASP A 99 -30.89 36.43 21.13
C ASP A 99 -29.92 35.57 21.96
N ALA A 100 -30.46 34.77 22.88
CA ALA A 100 -29.68 33.88 23.75
C ALA A 100 -28.83 32.85 22.98
N LYS A 101 -29.18 32.56 21.72
CA LYS A 101 -28.44 31.62 20.85
C LYS A 101 -27.14 32.22 20.30
N ASP A 102 -27.11 33.52 20.09
CA ASP A 102 -25.94 34.21 19.55
C ASP A 102 -24.98 34.63 20.67
N ASP A 103 -25.43 34.59 21.93
CA ASP A 103 -24.71 35.02 23.14
C ASP A 103 -23.48 34.19 23.50
N GLN A 104 -23.33 33.02 22.89
CA GLN A 104 -22.16 32.18 23.11
C GLN A 104 -21.11 32.42 22.01
N PRO A 105 -19.82 32.66 22.38
CA PRO A 105 -18.75 32.70 21.40
C PRO A 105 -18.61 31.33 20.70
N PRO A 106 -18.07 31.29 19.47
CA PRO A 106 -17.80 30.03 18.78
C PRO A 106 -16.88 29.15 19.63
N PRO A 107 -16.95 27.82 19.53
CA PRO A 107 -16.04 26.95 20.28
C PRO A 107 -14.58 27.20 19.85
N PRO A 108 -13.61 27.15 20.78
CA PRO A 108 -12.20 27.33 20.44
C PRO A 108 -11.70 26.16 19.57
N PRO A 109 -10.82 26.42 18.60
CA PRO A 109 -10.15 25.36 17.86
C PRO A 109 -9.21 24.55 18.75
N GLU A 110 -8.82 23.36 18.28
CA GLU A 110 -8.02 22.41 19.04
C GLU A 110 -6.69 23.04 19.52
N GLY A 111 -6.40 22.94 20.80
CA GLY A 111 -5.19 23.50 21.41
C GLY A 111 -5.27 25.00 21.76
N VAL A 112 -6.23 25.76 21.24
CA VAL A 112 -6.43 27.19 21.56
C VAL A 112 -7.23 27.35 22.86
N HIS A 113 -6.69 28.10 23.82
CA HIS A 113 -7.31 28.32 25.14
C HIS A 113 -7.65 27.01 25.90
N SER A 114 -6.74 26.02 25.86
CA SER A 114 -6.88 24.67 26.42
C SER A 114 -6.94 24.59 27.97
N GLY A 115 -7.14 25.70 28.67
CA GLY A 115 -7.31 25.73 30.11
C GLY A 115 -8.79 25.86 30.45
N ASP A 116 -9.34 24.86 31.16
CA ASP A 116 -10.73 24.60 31.61
C ASP A 116 -11.54 25.78 32.20
N ARG A 117 -11.59 26.93 31.54
CA ARG A 117 -12.47 28.04 31.87
C ARG A 117 -13.51 28.13 30.77
N GLU A 118 -14.74 27.79 31.12
CA GLU A 118 -15.91 28.13 30.30
C GLU A 118 -15.76 29.58 29.84
N GLN A 119 -15.72 29.77 28.53
CA GLN A 119 -15.49 31.07 27.95
C GLN A 119 -16.64 32.01 28.36
N PRO A 120 -16.33 33.26 28.72
CA PRO A 120 -17.37 34.20 29.09
C PRO A 120 -18.33 34.39 27.91
N THR A 121 -19.62 34.33 28.18
CA THR A 121 -20.64 34.73 27.21
C THR A 121 -20.48 36.20 26.83
N TYR A 122 -20.99 36.57 25.67
CA TYR A 122 -20.92 37.95 25.23
C TYR A 122 -21.68 38.90 26.17
N SER A 123 -22.82 38.47 26.72
CA SER A 123 -23.54 39.17 27.78
C SER A 123 -22.67 39.47 28.99
N LYS A 124 -21.84 38.51 29.44
CA LYS A 124 -20.91 38.70 30.54
C LYS A 124 -19.80 39.70 30.18
N MET A 125 -19.28 39.65 28.95
CA MET A 125 -18.30 40.64 28.47
C MET A 125 -18.90 42.06 28.37
N MET A 126 -20.13 42.18 27.88
CA MET A 126 -20.87 43.45 27.82
C MET A 126 -21.18 43.99 29.22
N ALA A 127 -21.53 43.13 30.18
CA ALA A 127 -21.77 43.53 31.57
C ALA A 127 -20.49 44.11 32.21
N VAL A 128 -19.33 43.50 31.96
CA VAL A 128 -18.03 44.04 32.42
C VAL A 128 -17.73 45.39 31.78
N LEU A 129 -18.03 45.57 30.48
CA LEU A 129 -17.88 46.86 29.80
C LEU A 129 -18.78 47.93 30.45
N LEU A 130 -20.06 47.61 30.68
CA LEU A 130 -20.99 48.55 31.32
C LEU A 130 -20.59 48.90 32.75
N ASP A 131 -20.04 47.96 33.52
CA ASP A 131 -19.48 48.22 34.85
C ASP A 131 -18.26 49.15 34.78
N GLN A 132 -17.37 48.97 33.78
CA GLN A 132 -16.24 49.88 33.55
C GLN A 132 -16.70 51.29 33.18
N VAL A 133 -17.70 51.42 32.32
CA VAL A 133 -18.30 52.72 31.95
C VAL A 133 -18.95 53.36 33.18
N ASN A 134 -19.75 52.63 33.97
CA ASN A 134 -20.35 53.18 35.18
C ASN A 134 -19.30 53.69 36.18
N LYS A 135 -18.21 52.93 36.40
CA LYS A 135 -17.09 53.37 37.25
C LYS A 135 -16.45 54.66 36.73
N ALA A 136 -16.19 54.75 35.43
CA ALA A 136 -15.60 55.94 34.82
C ALA A 136 -16.53 57.18 34.92
N LEU A 137 -17.84 56.99 34.78
CA LEU A 137 -18.83 58.05 34.98
C LEU A 137 -18.94 58.50 36.45
N ASP A 138 -18.86 57.58 37.41
CA ASP A 138 -18.88 57.89 38.84
C ASP A 138 -17.64 58.67 39.28
N GLU A 139 -16.48 58.40 38.66
CA GLU A 139 -15.25 59.16 38.86
C GLU A 139 -15.31 60.57 38.25
N LYS A 140 -15.78 60.69 37.00
CA LYS A 140 -15.79 61.98 36.27
C LYS A 140 -16.92 62.92 36.67
N LYS A 141 -18.02 62.39 37.24
CA LYS A 141 -19.22 63.14 37.66
C LYS A 141 -19.70 64.18 36.63
N PRO A 142 -20.00 63.77 35.39
CA PRO A 142 -20.49 64.68 34.36
C PRO A 142 -21.90 65.21 34.68
N GLU A 143 -22.22 66.43 34.24
CA GLU A 143 -23.56 67.02 34.40
C GLU A 143 -24.62 66.19 33.65
N ASP A 144 -24.33 65.77 32.42
CA ASP A 144 -25.18 64.90 31.62
C ASP A 144 -24.65 63.45 31.57
N ARG A 145 -25.04 62.64 32.57
CA ARG A 145 -24.63 61.23 32.68
C ARG A 145 -24.93 60.40 31.42
N TYR A 146 -26.07 60.65 30.75
CA TYR A 146 -26.47 59.87 29.57
C TYR A 146 -25.59 60.16 28.35
N VAL A 147 -25.30 61.43 28.08
CA VAL A 147 -24.42 61.83 26.97
C VAL A 147 -22.98 61.37 27.23
N ALA A 148 -22.53 61.45 28.48
CA ALA A 148 -21.24 60.93 28.88
C ALA A 148 -21.14 59.41 28.71
N MET A 149 -22.20 58.66 29.03
CA MET A 149 -22.27 57.20 28.82
C MET A 149 -22.11 56.84 27.33
N ILE A 150 -22.82 57.53 26.43
CA ILE A 150 -22.69 57.33 24.99
C ILE A 150 -21.25 57.56 24.53
N ARG A 151 -20.63 58.64 25.00
CA ARG A 151 -19.25 58.98 24.63
C ARG A 151 -18.26 57.92 25.12
N GLU A 152 -18.38 57.46 26.35
CA GLU A 152 -17.48 56.45 26.89
C GLU A 152 -17.63 55.10 26.17
N ILE A 153 -18.86 54.68 25.89
CA ILE A 153 -19.12 53.47 25.09
C ILE A 153 -18.53 53.62 23.68
N GLN A 154 -18.62 54.82 23.08
CA GLN A 154 -18.00 55.11 21.79
C GLN A 154 -16.46 55.04 21.87
N GLU A 155 -15.85 55.56 22.93
CA GLU A 155 -14.40 55.44 23.16
C GLU A 155 -13.98 53.97 23.33
N HIS A 156 -14.79 53.13 23.98
CA HIS A 156 -14.55 51.69 24.06
C HIS A 156 -14.73 50.99 22.71
N GLU A 157 -15.74 51.36 21.92
CA GLU A 157 -15.92 50.85 20.56
C GLU A 157 -14.69 51.16 19.69
N ASP A 158 -14.20 52.39 19.74
CA ASP A 158 -13.03 52.81 18.95
C ASP A 158 -11.76 52.09 19.42
N LYS A 159 -11.58 51.85 20.72
CA LYS A 159 -10.49 51.00 21.24
C LYS A 159 -10.57 49.58 20.69
N VAL A 160 -11.74 48.95 20.71
CA VAL A 160 -11.91 47.59 20.17
C VAL A 160 -11.66 47.57 18.66
N LYS A 161 -12.08 48.60 17.91
CA LYS A 161 -11.73 48.75 16.48
C LYS A 161 -10.22 48.83 16.25
N THR A 162 -9.50 49.62 17.05
CA THR A 162 -8.03 49.73 16.92
C THR A 162 -7.32 48.41 17.24
N LEU A 163 -7.77 47.70 18.29
CA LEU A 163 -7.24 46.37 18.60
C LEU A 163 -7.52 45.38 17.47
N GLN A 164 -8.70 45.46 16.85
CA GLN A 164 -9.07 44.61 15.73
C GLN A 164 -8.22 44.88 14.48
N SER A 165 -7.90 46.15 14.19
CA SER A 165 -6.99 46.49 13.09
C SER A 165 -5.57 45.99 13.35
N ASP A 166 -5.06 46.16 14.57
CA ASP A 166 -3.72 45.70 14.96
C ASP A 166 -3.62 44.17 14.91
N LEU A 167 -4.68 43.47 15.34
CA LEU A 167 -4.80 42.02 15.23
C LEU A 167 -4.73 41.60 13.77
N MET A 168 -5.48 42.26 12.88
CA MET A 168 -5.47 41.95 11.44
C MET A 168 -4.08 42.12 10.83
N VAL A 169 -3.36 43.19 11.16
CA VAL A 169 -1.97 43.38 10.69
C VAL A 169 -1.06 42.25 11.16
N LYS A 170 -1.14 41.88 12.46
CA LYS A 170 -0.34 40.77 13.02
C LYS A 170 -0.68 39.43 12.38
N LEU A 171 -1.97 39.16 12.13
CA LEU A 171 -2.42 37.95 11.46
C LEU A 171 -1.87 37.89 10.04
N ASP A 172 -1.98 38.97 9.28
CA ASP A 172 -1.47 39.04 7.91
C ASP A 172 0.06 38.84 7.86
N ASP A 173 0.80 39.38 8.82
CA ASP A 173 2.24 39.21 8.90
C ASP A 173 2.64 37.77 9.25
N LEU A 174 1.96 37.14 10.22
CA LEU A 174 2.19 35.72 10.54
C LEU A 174 1.80 34.79 9.37
N GLU A 175 0.72 35.09 8.65
CA GLU A 175 0.34 34.32 7.46
C GLU A 175 1.34 34.47 6.31
N LYS A 176 1.93 35.66 6.13
CA LYS A 176 3.02 35.87 5.17
C LYS A 176 4.27 35.12 5.59
N GLU A 177 4.64 35.13 6.86
CA GLU A 177 5.76 34.35 7.39
C GLU A 177 5.56 32.84 7.20
N ASP A 178 4.34 32.35 7.41
CA ASP A 178 4.02 30.94 7.20
C ASP A 178 4.13 30.53 5.73
N LYS A 179 3.64 31.39 4.81
CA LYS A 179 3.73 31.17 3.35
C LYS A 179 5.12 31.47 2.77
N LYS A 180 6.03 32.08 3.54
CA LYS A 180 7.39 32.42 3.08
C LYS A 180 8.24 31.18 2.84
N LYS A 181 7.95 30.08 3.53
CA LYS A 181 8.69 28.82 3.43
C LYS A 181 7.80 27.74 2.83
N ILE A 182 8.32 26.99 1.87
CA ILE A 182 7.65 25.78 1.37
C ILE A 182 8.08 24.63 2.28
N THR A 183 7.10 24.00 2.91
CA THR A 183 7.30 22.94 3.90
C THR A 183 6.76 21.61 3.41
N SER A 184 7.11 20.51 4.11
CA SER A 184 6.56 19.18 3.81
C SER A 184 5.04 19.09 3.97
N ALA A 185 4.41 19.98 4.74
CA ALA A 185 2.96 20.03 4.90
C ALA A 185 2.24 20.58 3.66
N ASP A 186 2.96 21.33 2.82
CA ASP A 186 2.43 21.87 1.56
C ASP A 186 2.48 20.84 0.44
N ILE A 187 3.15 19.70 0.67
CA ILE A 187 3.26 18.60 -0.29
C ILE A 187 2.04 17.70 -0.14
N HIS A 188 1.33 17.48 -1.26
CA HIS A 188 0.22 16.56 -1.34
C HIS A 188 0.60 15.30 -2.12
N THR A 189 0.13 14.13 -1.66
CA THR A 189 0.30 12.87 -2.38
C THR A 189 -0.61 12.85 -3.61
N GLY A 190 -0.02 12.87 -4.82
CA GLY A 190 -0.79 12.85 -6.06
C GLY A 190 -1.31 11.46 -6.46
N PHE A 191 -0.53 10.41 -6.18
CA PHE A 191 -0.88 9.02 -6.44
C PHE A 191 -0.15 8.14 -5.44
N ASP A 192 -0.86 7.18 -4.85
CA ASP A 192 -0.30 6.18 -3.93
C ASP A 192 -0.92 4.82 -4.23
N SER A 193 -0.09 3.86 -4.64
CA SER A 193 -0.50 2.49 -4.87
C SER A 193 0.53 1.55 -4.25
N SER A 194 0.07 0.71 -3.32
CA SER A 194 0.87 -0.40 -2.81
C SER A 194 0.40 -1.71 -3.44
N HIS A 195 1.34 -2.49 -3.94
CA HIS A 195 1.09 -3.85 -4.43
C HIS A 195 1.94 -4.82 -3.62
N VAL A 196 1.28 -5.76 -2.95
CA VAL A 196 1.96 -6.84 -2.24
C VAL A 196 1.65 -8.13 -2.99
N ASN A 197 2.68 -8.71 -3.61
CA ASN A 197 2.60 -10.07 -4.15
C ASN A 197 2.48 -11.08 -2.99
N LYS A 198 1.27 -11.25 -2.48
CA LYS A 198 0.96 -12.35 -1.57
C LYS A 198 1.04 -13.64 -2.39
N ALA A 199 1.77 -14.63 -1.88
CA ALA A 199 1.75 -15.97 -2.47
C ALA A 199 0.29 -16.45 -2.50
N ASN A 200 -0.17 -16.90 -3.66
CA ASN A 200 -1.49 -17.53 -3.76
C ASN A 200 -1.55 -18.64 -2.72
N PRO A 201 -2.55 -18.68 -1.83
CA PRO A 201 -2.79 -19.88 -1.06
C PRO A 201 -3.03 -20.97 -2.10
N SER A 202 -2.17 -21.98 -2.09
CA SER A 202 -2.34 -23.20 -2.86
C SER A 202 -3.62 -23.89 -2.39
N GLY A 203 -4.75 -23.41 -2.88
CA GLY A 203 -5.99 -24.16 -2.97
C GLY A 203 -5.93 -24.88 -4.31
N GLU A 204 -5.85 -26.20 -4.26
CA GLU A 204 -6.20 -27.05 -5.39
C GLU A 204 -7.62 -26.68 -5.83
N SER A 205 -7.73 -25.86 -6.86
CA SER A 205 -8.90 -25.87 -7.72
C SER A 205 -8.41 -26.31 -9.09
N THR A 206 -8.55 -27.60 -9.38
CA THR A 206 -8.63 -28.11 -10.75
C THR A 206 -9.87 -27.51 -11.41
N GLN A 207 -9.76 -26.26 -11.84
CA GLN A 207 -10.65 -25.68 -12.84
C GLN A 207 -9.76 -25.25 -14.00
N VAL A 208 -9.88 -26.00 -15.09
CA VAL A 208 -9.38 -25.60 -16.40
C VAL A 208 -10.13 -24.31 -16.75
N GLU A 209 -9.46 -23.16 -16.72
CA GLU A 209 -10.01 -21.91 -17.24
C GLU A 209 -10.12 -22.04 -18.77
N LEU A 210 -11.29 -22.50 -19.23
CA LEU A 210 -11.70 -22.38 -20.62
C LEU A 210 -12.00 -20.91 -20.89
N LEU A 211 -11.48 -20.38 -22.01
CA LEU A 211 -11.64 -18.99 -22.46
C LEU A 211 -13.11 -18.56 -22.70
N ASN A 212 -14.07 -19.48 -22.56
CA ASN A 212 -15.51 -19.22 -22.63
C ASN A 212 -16.24 -19.88 -21.44
N PRO A 213 -16.80 -19.10 -20.50
CA PRO A 213 -17.43 -19.63 -19.28
C PRO A 213 -18.84 -20.25 -19.48
N GLN A 214 -19.28 -20.53 -20.71
CA GLN A 214 -20.62 -21.08 -21.01
C GLN A 214 -20.63 -22.31 -21.93
N PHE A 215 -19.49 -22.94 -22.21
CA PHE A 215 -19.49 -24.15 -23.03
C PHE A 215 -19.96 -25.36 -22.21
N SER A 216 -21.24 -25.73 -22.35
CA SER A 216 -21.82 -26.92 -21.74
C SER A 216 -21.48 -28.15 -22.58
N THR A 217 -20.59 -29.00 -22.07
CA THR A 217 -20.23 -30.29 -22.68
C THR A 217 -21.36 -31.29 -22.52
N SER A 218 -22.11 -31.52 -23.60
CA SER A 218 -22.86 -32.76 -23.79
C SER A 218 -22.02 -33.73 -24.62
N SER A 219 -21.93 -34.97 -24.12
CA SER A 219 -21.42 -36.19 -24.76
C SER A 219 -19.97 -36.20 -25.29
N ALA A 220 -19.06 -36.83 -24.54
CA ALA A 220 -18.13 -37.84 -25.06
C ALA A 220 -17.50 -38.65 -23.90
N ALA A 221 -17.44 -39.97 -24.10
CA ALA A 221 -16.90 -41.00 -23.22
C ALA A 221 -15.39 -40.81 -22.91
N PRO A 222 -14.83 -41.51 -21.89
CA PRO A 222 -13.44 -41.30 -21.49
C PRO A 222 -12.51 -41.93 -22.51
N ALA A 223 -11.97 -41.11 -23.41
CA ALA A 223 -10.74 -41.45 -24.09
C ALA A 223 -9.60 -41.24 -23.09
N ALA A 224 -9.22 -42.32 -22.39
CA ALA A 224 -7.87 -42.46 -21.88
C ALA A 224 -6.93 -42.49 -23.10
N ALA A 225 -6.61 -41.32 -23.63
CA ALA A 225 -5.47 -41.15 -24.50
C ALA A 225 -4.25 -41.22 -23.58
N ASN A 226 -3.49 -42.31 -23.72
CA ASN A 226 -2.11 -42.37 -23.27
C ASN A 226 -1.36 -41.17 -23.89
N GLU A 227 -1.26 -40.06 -23.17
CA GLU A 227 -0.26 -39.04 -23.49
C GLU A 227 1.10 -39.67 -23.21
N GLU A 228 1.76 -40.12 -24.26
CA GLU A 228 3.15 -40.55 -24.23
C GLU A 228 3.96 -39.41 -23.60
N VAL A 229 4.62 -39.69 -22.47
CA VAL A 229 5.32 -38.68 -21.67
C VAL A 229 6.59 -38.27 -22.41
N GLU A 230 6.46 -37.36 -23.36
CA GLU A 230 7.58 -36.83 -24.13
C GLU A 230 8.16 -35.56 -23.50
N ALA A 231 9.49 -35.48 -23.43
CA ALA A 231 10.20 -34.27 -23.03
C ALA A 231 10.04 -33.16 -24.09
N SER A 232 9.82 -31.93 -23.64
CA SER A 232 9.74 -30.75 -24.51
C SER A 232 11.06 -30.50 -25.25
N PRO A 233 11.04 -29.75 -26.38
CA PRO A 233 12.27 -29.38 -27.07
C PRO A 233 13.28 -28.66 -26.17
N GLU A 234 12.81 -27.92 -25.17
CA GLU A 234 13.67 -27.22 -24.23
C GLU A 234 14.28 -28.15 -23.18
N ALA A 235 13.52 -29.13 -22.69
CA ALA A 235 14.07 -30.17 -21.83
C ALA A 235 15.09 -31.04 -22.58
N LYS A 236 14.86 -31.36 -23.85
CA LYS A 236 15.84 -32.05 -24.71
C LYS A 236 17.14 -31.25 -24.87
N GLN A 237 17.07 -29.92 -24.99
CA GLN A 237 18.26 -29.05 -24.97
C GLN A 237 18.99 -29.08 -23.63
N PHE A 238 18.24 -29.07 -22.51
CA PHE A 238 18.82 -29.21 -21.17
C PHE A 238 19.54 -30.55 -20.99
N ALA A 239 18.95 -31.63 -21.51
CA ALA A 239 19.49 -32.98 -21.48
C ALA A 239 20.90 -33.08 -22.09
N GLN A 240 21.19 -32.27 -23.10
CA GLN A 240 22.47 -32.24 -23.81
C GLN A 240 23.58 -31.48 -23.08
N ILE A 241 23.27 -30.72 -22.03
CA ILE A 241 24.27 -29.96 -21.25
C ILE A 241 25.11 -30.93 -20.43
N LYS A 242 26.42 -31.00 -20.68
CA LYS A 242 27.35 -31.92 -19.99
C LYS A 242 27.15 -31.94 -18.46
N ALA A 243 27.09 -33.14 -17.88
CA ALA A 243 26.89 -33.36 -16.44
C ALA A 243 27.82 -32.55 -15.52
N ASN A 244 29.07 -32.34 -15.93
CA ASN A 244 30.06 -31.60 -15.11
C ASN A 244 29.92 -30.07 -15.20
N ASP A 245 29.09 -29.54 -16.10
CA ASP A 245 28.96 -28.11 -16.36
C ASP A 245 27.77 -27.52 -15.60
N PHE A 246 27.89 -27.49 -14.27
CA PHE A 246 26.88 -26.95 -13.38
C PHE A 246 26.55 -25.47 -13.64
N ALA A 247 27.51 -24.69 -14.13
CA ALA A 247 27.32 -23.28 -14.46
C ALA A 247 26.34 -23.12 -15.64
N LYS A 248 26.50 -23.92 -16.71
CA LYS A 248 25.56 -23.90 -17.84
C LYS A 248 24.19 -24.44 -17.47
N SER A 249 24.11 -25.50 -16.68
CA SER A 249 22.82 -26.03 -16.20
C SER A 249 22.09 -24.99 -15.33
N LEU A 250 22.80 -24.27 -14.46
CA LEU A 250 22.21 -23.20 -13.63
C LEU A 250 21.69 -22.04 -14.49
N ASP A 251 22.50 -21.52 -15.43
CA ASP A 251 22.08 -20.40 -16.30
C ASP A 251 20.87 -20.80 -17.16
N PHE A 252 20.87 -22.03 -17.68
CA PHE A 252 19.75 -22.54 -18.47
C PHE A 252 18.45 -22.61 -17.65
N LEU A 253 18.49 -23.17 -16.44
CA LEU A 253 17.33 -23.30 -15.57
C LEU A 253 16.84 -21.96 -15.02
N SER A 254 17.77 -21.03 -14.79
CA SER A 254 17.45 -19.67 -14.33
C SER A 254 16.72 -18.86 -15.41
N ARG A 255 17.06 -19.08 -16.69
CA ARG A 255 16.37 -18.44 -17.83
C ARG A 255 15.07 -19.14 -18.21
N ARG A 256 14.92 -20.42 -17.88
CA ARG A 256 13.77 -21.25 -18.27
C ARG A 256 13.19 -21.98 -17.06
N PRO A 257 12.56 -21.28 -16.10
CA PRO A 257 11.99 -21.94 -14.92
C PRO A 257 10.82 -22.88 -15.25
N HIS A 258 10.17 -22.73 -16.40
CA HIS A 258 9.01 -23.52 -16.81
C HIS A 258 9.34 -24.99 -17.10
N ILE A 259 10.61 -25.34 -17.31
CA ILE A 259 11.01 -26.75 -17.49
C ILE A 259 11.12 -27.53 -16.16
N LEU A 260 10.98 -26.86 -15.01
CA LEU A 260 11.02 -27.49 -13.68
C LEU A 260 9.68 -28.15 -13.31
N THR A 261 9.19 -29.06 -14.14
CA THR A 261 7.95 -29.80 -13.92
C THR A 261 8.18 -31.31 -13.84
N GLU A 262 7.18 -32.04 -13.34
CA GLU A 262 7.21 -33.51 -13.26
C GLU A 262 7.27 -34.16 -14.64
N ARG A 263 6.43 -33.68 -15.56
CA ARG A 263 6.37 -34.13 -16.95
C ARG A 263 7.73 -34.12 -17.64
N GLU A 264 8.52 -33.05 -17.45
CA GLU A 264 9.85 -32.95 -18.07
C GLU A 264 10.87 -33.88 -17.42
N THR A 265 10.76 -34.11 -16.11
CA THR A 265 11.62 -35.07 -15.40
C THR A 265 11.40 -36.48 -15.95
N ASP A 266 10.13 -36.88 -16.04
CA ASP A 266 9.73 -38.20 -16.53
C ASP A 266 10.06 -38.37 -18.01
N GLY A 267 9.83 -37.34 -18.83
CA GLY A 267 10.19 -37.35 -20.25
C GLY A 267 11.70 -37.52 -20.48
N LEU A 268 12.54 -36.93 -19.63
CA LEU A 268 14.00 -37.14 -19.69
C LEU A 268 14.40 -38.56 -19.25
N LEU A 269 13.67 -39.18 -18.31
CA LEU A 269 13.90 -40.57 -17.92
C LEU A 269 13.46 -41.56 -19.01
N VAL A 270 12.40 -41.25 -19.76
CA VAL A 270 12.01 -42.02 -20.96
C VAL A 270 13.12 -41.96 -22.01
N LEU A 271 13.65 -40.77 -22.32
CA LEU A 271 14.79 -40.63 -23.22
C LEU A 271 16.04 -41.39 -22.73
N ALA A 272 16.28 -41.42 -21.42
CA ALA A 272 17.35 -42.22 -20.83
C ALA A 272 17.15 -43.72 -21.04
N PHE A 273 15.91 -44.18 -20.99
CA PHE A 273 15.54 -45.56 -21.21
C PHE A 273 15.68 -45.96 -22.69
N ASP A 274 15.22 -45.12 -23.61
CA ASP A 274 15.37 -45.32 -25.05
C ASP A 274 16.86 -45.39 -25.45
N ALA A 275 17.67 -44.46 -24.95
CA ALA A 275 19.12 -44.47 -25.16
C ALA A 275 19.77 -45.77 -24.63
N ALA A 276 19.28 -46.31 -23.52
CA ALA A 276 19.76 -47.59 -22.97
C ALA A 276 19.37 -48.79 -23.85
N LEU A 277 18.16 -48.80 -24.42
CA LEU A 277 17.73 -49.82 -25.39
C LEU A 277 18.59 -49.78 -26.68
N GLU A 278 19.01 -48.59 -27.11
CA GLU A 278 19.94 -48.41 -28.24
C GLU A 278 21.41 -48.72 -27.89
N ARG A 279 21.70 -49.18 -26.66
CA ARG A 279 23.05 -49.45 -26.13
C ARG A 279 23.95 -48.22 -26.03
N LYS A 280 23.36 -47.02 -25.94
CA LYS A 280 24.08 -45.75 -25.72
C LYS A 280 24.13 -45.42 -24.22
N ASP A 281 24.93 -46.21 -23.48
CA ASP A 281 25.02 -46.15 -22.02
C ASP A 281 25.46 -44.75 -21.49
N ASP A 282 26.33 -44.05 -22.21
CA ASP A 282 26.84 -42.72 -21.81
C ASP A 282 25.78 -41.63 -21.95
N GLU A 283 24.99 -41.66 -23.03
CA GLU A 283 23.86 -40.75 -23.25
C GLU A 283 22.73 -41.01 -22.26
N SER A 284 22.44 -42.28 -21.97
CA SER A 284 21.49 -42.67 -20.94
C SER A 284 21.84 -42.09 -19.58
N ARG A 285 23.10 -42.24 -19.13
CA ARG A 285 23.57 -41.67 -17.85
C ARG A 285 23.45 -40.15 -17.83
N GLN A 286 23.75 -39.49 -18.95
CA GLN A 286 23.68 -38.05 -19.10
C GLN A 286 22.22 -37.55 -18.98
N TYR A 287 21.26 -38.25 -19.59
CA TYR A 287 19.83 -37.93 -19.45
C TYR A 287 19.31 -38.17 -18.03
N VAL A 288 19.72 -39.27 -17.38
CA VAL A 288 19.41 -39.51 -15.95
C VAL A 288 19.95 -38.40 -15.06
N HIS A 289 21.19 -37.96 -15.30
CA HIS A 289 21.79 -36.86 -14.53
C HIS A 289 20.97 -35.58 -14.63
N GLN A 290 20.59 -35.17 -15.85
CA GLN A 290 19.78 -33.96 -16.05
C GLN A 290 18.36 -34.13 -15.52
N ALA A 291 17.75 -35.32 -15.63
CA ALA A 291 16.43 -35.59 -15.03
C ALA A 291 16.46 -35.43 -13.51
N LEU A 292 17.44 -36.04 -12.84
CA LEU A 292 17.58 -35.92 -11.38
C LEU A 292 17.92 -34.48 -10.95
N LEU A 293 18.68 -33.72 -11.75
CA LEU A 293 18.89 -32.30 -11.48
C LEU A 293 17.56 -31.54 -11.40
N LEU A 294 16.63 -31.76 -12.33
CA LEU A 294 15.30 -31.15 -12.28
C LEU A 294 14.51 -31.60 -11.04
N GLN A 295 14.51 -32.91 -10.77
CA GLN A 295 13.81 -33.49 -9.63
C GLN A 295 14.27 -32.86 -8.30
N TYR A 296 15.58 -32.76 -8.10
CA TYR A 296 16.15 -32.16 -6.89
C TYR A 296 15.89 -30.65 -6.82
N CYS A 297 16.03 -29.91 -7.93
CA CYS A 297 15.70 -28.48 -7.95
C CYS A 297 14.22 -28.22 -7.58
N ARG A 298 13.29 -29.06 -8.04
CA ARG A 298 11.87 -28.98 -7.70
C ARG A 298 11.61 -29.29 -6.22
N ALA A 299 12.26 -30.32 -5.68
CA ALA A 299 12.10 -30.73 -4.29
C ALA A 299 12.52 -29.64 -3.27
N LEU A 300 13.40 -28.70 -3.66
CA LEU A 300 13.87 -27.63 -2.78
C LEU A 300 12.99 -26.35 -2.81
N GLY A 301 11.91 -26.32 -3.59
CA GLY A 301 10.93 -25.23 -3.60
C GLY A 301 11.31 -24.02 -4.48
N LYS A 302 10.77 -22.83 -4.15
CA LYS A 302 10.80 -21.63 -5.01
C LYS A 302 12.22 -21.15 -5.37
N ASP A 303 13.17 -21.23 -4.44
CA ASP A 303 14.61 -20.92 -4.67
C ASP A 303 15.44 -22.20 -4.88
N GLY A 304 14.78 -23.31 -5.21
CA GLY A 304 15.38 -24.64 -5.18
C GLY A 304 16.54 -24.82 -6.16
N VAL A 305 16.49 -24.16 -7.32
CA VAL A 305 17.58 -24.17 -8.31
C VAL A 305 18.87 -23.62 -7.69
N ASN A 306 18.86 -22.36 -7.25
CA ASN A 306 20.06 -21.71 -6.69
C ASN A 306 20.58 -22.43 -5.45
N LEU A 307 19.68 -22.91 -4.59
CA LEU A 307 20.04 -23.62 -3.37
C LEU A 307 20.67 -24.99 -3.67
N PHE A 308 20.12 -25.73 -4.63
CA PHE A 308 20.65 -27.01 -5.06
C PHE A 308 22.05 -26.86 -5.68
N PHE A 309 22.22 -25.95 -6.65
CA PHE A 309 23.51 -25.74 -7.28
C PHE A 309 24.56 -25.25 -6.28
N LYS A 310 24.20 -24.38 -5.34
CA LYS A 310 25.11 -23.98 -4.26
C LYS A 310 25.56 -25.17 -3.40
N ARG A 311 24.64 -26.08 -3.08
CA ARG A 311 24.94 -27.29 -2.28
C ARG A 311 25.81 -28.28 -3.04
N ILE A 312 25.57 -28.51 -4.34
CA ILE A 312 26.32 -29.49 -5.14
C ILE A 312 27.72 -29.01 -5.54
N THR A 313 27.93 -27.69 -5.68
CA THR A 313 29.26 -27.11 -5.99
C THR A 313 30.12 -26.85 -4.75
N THR A 314 29.54 -26.91 -3.55
CA THR A 314 30.29 -26.73 -2.30
C THR A 314 31.13 -27.96 -1.99
N LYS A 315 32.45 -27.79 -1.90
CA LYS A 315 33.38 -28.89 -1.59
C LYS A 315 33.06 -29.53 -0.24
N GLY A 316 32.87 -30.85 -0.22
CA GLY A 316 32.62 -31.63 1.01
C GLY A 316 31.18 -31.62 1.50
N HIS A 317 30.22 -31.15 0.70
CA HIS A 317 28.80 -31.16 1.07
C HIS A 317 28.16 -32.53 0.75
N GLN A 318 27.46 -33.13 1.73
CA GLN A 318 26.83 -34.47 1.60
C GLN A 318 25.87 -34.59 0.40
N ALA A 319 25.19 -33.49 0.02
CA ALA A 319 24.28 -33.49 -1.13
C ALA A 319 24.96 -33.90 -2.45
N GLN A 320 26.25 -33.65 -2.61
CA GLN A 320 26.98 -34.06 -3.81
C GLN A 320 27.11 -35.59 -3.88
N GLU A 321 27.48 -36.23 -2.77
CA GLU A 321 27.61 -37.69 -2.68
C GLU A 321 26.27 -38.39 -2.86
N VAL A 322 25.22 -37.88 -2.19
CA VAL A 322 23.86 -38.42 -2.30
C VAL A 322 23.36 -38.31 -3.75
N PHE A 323 23.52 -37.15 -4.38
CA PHE A 323 23.09 -36.94 -5.75
C PHE A 323 23.79 -37.89 -6.73
N TYR A 324 25.13 -38.01 -6.67
CA TYR A 324 25.85 -38.91 -7.57
C TYR A 324 25.53 -40.39 -7.32
N LYS A 325 25.29 -40.77 -6.08
CA LYS A 325 24.84 -42.13 -5.74
C LYS A 325 23.48 -42.42 -6.38
N ASP A 326 22.53 -41.51 -6.27
CA ASP A 326 21.20 -41.66 -6.89
C ASP A 326 21.28 -41.73 -8.41
N VAL A 327 22.09 -40.89 -9.05
CA VAL A 327 22.34 -40.95 -10.50
C VAL A 327 22.90 -42.31 -10.91
N GLN A 328 23.84 -42.86 -10.15
CA GLN A 328 24.39 -44.19 -10.44
C GLN A 328 23.35 -45.29 -10.27
N GLU A 329 22.61 -45.29 -9.16
CA GLU A 329 21.59 -46.31 -8.88
C GLU A 329 20.47 -46.30 -9.93
N THR A 330 19.97 -45.12 -10.30
CA THR A 330 18.94 -44.98 -11.33
C THR A 330 19.45 -45.39 -12.71
N THR A 331 20.67 -44.99 -13.09
CA THR A 331 21.30 -45.44 -14.34
C THR A 331 21.44 -46.97 -14.36
N MET A 332 21.87 -47.59 -13.26
CA MET A 332 22.00 -49.06 -13.18
C MET A 332 20.65 -49.76 -13.32
N LYS A 333 19.60 -49.25 -12.68
CA LYS A 333 18.24 -49.80 -12.79
C LYS A 333 17.74 -49.74 -14.23
N ILE A 334 17.87 -48.59 -14.89
CA ILE A 334 17.48 -48.41 -16.31
C ILE A 334 18.27 -49.35 -17.22
N ARG A 335 19.58 -49.49 -16.98
CA ARG A 335 20.44 -50.39 -17.76
C ARG A 335 20.10 -51.87 -17.59
N ASN A 336 19.81 -52.31 -16.37
CA ASN A 336 19.43 -53.70 -16.12
C ASN A 336 18.08 -54.02 -16.77
N ARG A 337 17.08 -53.16 -16.58
CA ARG A 337 15.76 -53.32 -17.15
C ARG A 337 15.76 -53.30 -18.69
N SER A 338 16.52 -52.39 -19.29
CA SER A 338 16.67 -52.36 -20.76
C SER A 338 17.36 -53.61 -21.31
N ARG A 339 18.34 -54.17 -20.60
CA ARG A 339 18.98 -55.45 -20.98
C ARG A 339 18.03 -56.64 -20.88
N GLU A 340 17.23 -56.71 -19.83
CA GLU A 340 16.20 -57.74 -19.66
C GLU A 340 15.22 -57.71 -20.83
N ILE A 341 14.70 -56.52 -21.18
CA ILE A 341 13.77 -56.35 -22.31
C ILE A 341 14.41 -56.71 -23.65
N LEU A 342 15.68 -56.34 -23.87
CA LEU A 342 16.39 -56.75 -25.09
C LEU A 342 16.59 -58.27 -25.15
N ALA A 343 16.81 -58.93 -24.01
CA ALA A 343 16.93 -60.38 -23.93
C ALA A 343 15.58 -61.09 -24.16
N GLU A 344 14.50 -60.58 -23.58
CA GLU A 344 13.12 -61.06 -23.82
C GLU A 344 12.74 -60.93 -25.30
N ARG A 345 12.94 -59.75 -25.90
CA ARG A 345 12.69 -59.53 -27.34
C ARG A 345 13.51 -60.45 -28.24
N ALA A 346 14.75 -60.77 -27.84
CA ALA A 346 15.58 -61.71 -28.58
C ALA A 346 15.08 -63.17 -28.44
N GLN A 347 14.65 -63.58 -27.24
CA GLN A 347 14.07 -64.90 -27.00
C GLN A 347 12.72 -65.07 -27.73
N GLU A 348 11.88 -64.04 -27.76
CA GLU A 348 10.62 -64.02 -28.52
C GLU A 348 10.86 -64.09 -30.03
N ALA A 349 11.88 -63.40 -30.53
CA ALA A 349 12.28 -63.46 -31.94
C ALA A 349 12.83 -64.84 -32.34
N GLU A 350 13.58 -65.51 -31.46
CA GLU A 350 14.10 -66.87 -31.68
C GLU A 350 13.02 -67.96 -31.54
N SER A 351 11.96 -67.71 -30.75
CA SER A 351 10.84 -68.64 -30.57
C SER A 351 9.89 -68.70 -31.77
N GLY A 352 10.13 -67.90 -32.82
CA GLY A 352 9.34 -67.85 -34.04
C GLY A 352 7.98 -67.20 -33.79
N GLY A 353 7.79 -65.97 -34.29
CA GLY A 353 6.58 -65.16 -34.12
C GLY A 353 5.30 -65.98 -34.07
N GLY A 354 4.82 -66.24 -32.87
CA GLY A 354 3.50 -66.79 -32.65
C GLY A 354 2.51 -65.74 -33.11
N VAL A 355 1.94 -65.95 -34.30
CA VAL A 355 0.71 -65.27 -34.72
C VAL A 355 -0.21 -65.27 -33.51
N GLU A 356 -0.61 -64.09 -33.03
CA GLU A 356 -1.56 -63.94 -31.94
C GLU A 356 -2.84 -64.70 -32.32
N GLN A 357 -2.93 -65.94 -31.86
CA GLN A 357 -4.09 -66.76 -32.09
C GLN A 357 -5.11 -66.32 -31.06
N ILE A 358 -5.99 -65.39 -31.45
CA ILE A 358 -7.14 -64.99 -30.64
C ILE A 358 -8.01 -66.24 -30.46
N GLN A 359 -7.84 -66.95 -29.33
CA GLN A 359 -8.71 -68.03 -28.93
C GLN A 359 -10.01 -67.42 -28.40
N LEU A 360 -11.03 -67.38 -29.23
CA LEU A 360 -12.40 -67.07 -28.82
C LEU A 360 -12.92 -68.22 -27.94
N HIS A 361 -12.82 -68.06 -26.63
CA HIS A 361 -13.43 -68.98 -25.66
C HIS A 361 -14.85 -68.49 -25.33
N ALA A 362 -15.87 -69.28 -25.66
CA ALA A 362 -17.22 -69.01 -25.18
C ALA A 362 -17.27 -69.28 -23.66
N VAL A 363 -17.76 -68.32 -22.88
CA VAL A 363 -17.78 -68.41 -21.41
C VAL A 363 -18.78 -69.46 -20.91
N GLU A 364 -19.73 -69.92 -21.75
CA GLU A 364 -20.70 -70.96 -21.41
C GLU A 364 -20.63 -72.19 -22.34
N PRO A 365 -20.65 -73.43 -21.80
CA PRO A 365 -20.61 -74.65 -22.59
C PRO A 365 -21.94 -74.86 -23.34
N GLY A 366 -21.91 -74.68 -24.67
CA GLY A 366 -23.06 -74.84 -25.56
C GLY A 366 -23.26 -73.69 -26.55
N THR A 367 -22.51 -72.59 -26.42
CA THR A 367 -22.66 -71.42 -27.28
C THR A 367 -21.93 -71.59 -28.61
N VAL A 368 -22.66 -71.65 -29.73
CA VAL A 368 -22.10 -71.72 -31.09
C VAL A 368 -21.81 -70.31 -31.60
N ILE A 369 -20.53 -69.98 -31.81
CA ILE A 369 -20.12 -68.69 -32.37
C ILE A 369 -20.27 -68.75 -33.90
N GLN A 370 -21.25 -68.04 -34.45
CA GLN A 370 -21.40 -67.88 -35.91
C GLN A 370 -20.78 -66.56 -36.36
N VAL A 371 -19.68 -66.65 -37.12
CA VAL A 371 -19.03 -65.48 -37.75
C VAL A 371 -19.61 -65.32 -39.15
N GLN A 372 -20.35 -64.23 -39.39
CA GLN A 372 -20.74 -63.85 -40.76
C GLN A 372 -19.65 -62.96 -41.35
N VAL A 373 -18.95 -63.47 -42.36
CA VAL A 373 -17.99 -62.71 -43.15
C VAL A 373 -18.76 -61.94 -44.24
N PRO A 374 -18.63 -60.61 -44.35
CA PRO A 374 -19.24 -59.85 -45.44
C PRO A 374 -18.67 -60.27 -46.80
N PRO A 375 -19.48 -60.26 -47.89
CA PRO A 375 -18.96 -60.46 -49.24
C PRO A 375 -18.00 -59.33 -49.62
N ALA A 376 -17.00 -59.65 -50.45
CA ALA A 376 -15.84 -58.81 -50.73
C ALA A 376 -16.12 -57.43 -51.38
N ASP A 377 -17.38 -57.14 -51.75
CA ASP A 377 -17.78 -55.89 -52.41
C ASP A 377 -18.69 -54.99 -51.53
N SER A 378 -18.65 -55.12 -50.20
CA SER A 378 -19.24 -54.13 -49.32
C SER A 378 -18.35 -52.88 -49.24
N VAL A 379 -18.69 -51.85 -50.01
CA VAL A 379 -18.11 -50.49 -49.92
C VAL A 379 -18.62 -49.78 -48.67
#